data_AF-A0A838LCG7-F1
#
_entry.id   AF-A0A838LCG7-F1
#
_cell.length_a   1.000
_cell.length_b   1.000
_cell.length_c   1.000
_cell.angle_alpha   90.00
_cell.angle_beta   90.00
_cell.angle_gamma   90.00
#
_symmetry.space_group_name_H-M   'P 1'
#
loop_
_entity.id
_entity.type
_entity.pdbx_description
1 polymer ?
#
loop_
_entity_poly.entity_id
_entity_poly.type
_entity_poly.pdbx_seq_one_letter_code
_entity_poly.pdbx_strand_id
1 'polypeptide(L)'
;MSTRTIEQLERELQHDEGEPLDHAALVAIRAAGLRRRHLNVAGIAVGVLAATVATGLVLSAVLGGGPGRASDPQPAGPPHDRLSPLAERTLAVIPGAQQVSDWQVVITPPDDAVRDWVDEAEVVGAPVDTGAHYYAGVTSFRPRGFPSWLHRGVAHVEQTELADPDGSYPVGSTDMGILVDSGAAYLGCVGSQDSCGPALLTRTDHGWGYEWGMGTDDFLTPGSDMEVFLSKDYSTGAPGELVLAGLPGTDVARVDLVQADGTVVAGHVAPGTIVRGASMMWGTTVGEPAAVVAYDADGRVIEHHRLRACSDPVDCEVR
;
A
#
# COMPACT_ATOMS: atom_id res chain seq x y z
N MET A 1 -4.59 32.60 -30.04
CA MET A 1 -3.96 31.41 -29.43
C MET A 1 -2.46 31.61 -29.55
N SER A 2 -1.77 31.89 -28.44
CA SER A 2 -0.33 32.21 -28.44
C SER A 2 0.45 30.95 -28.08
N THR A 3 1.21 30.41 -29.04
CA THR A 3 2.14 29.30 -28.84
C THR A 3 3.35 29.82 -28.07
N ARG A 4 3.43 29.51 -26.77
CA ARG A 4 4.60 29.81 -25.94
C ARG A 4 5.76 28.93 -26.39
N THR A 5 6.97 29.50 -26.46
CA THR A 5 8.17 28.77 -26.87
C THR A 5 8.74 27.95 -25.71
N ILE A 6 9.48 26.90 -26.04
CA ILE A 6 10.10 25.96 -25.06
C ILE A 6 10.96 26.73 -24.03
N GLU A 7 11.61 27.82 -24.42
CA GLU A 7 12.43 28.65 -23.52
C GLU A 7 11.61 29.47 -22.49
N GLN A 8 10.30 29.64 -22.71
CA GLN A 8 9.39 30.22 -21.71
C GLN A 8 8.94 29.18 -20.68
N LEU A 9 8.72 27.93 -21.12
CA LEU A 9 8.44 26.80 -20.24
C LEU A 9 9.63 26.46 -19.35
N GLU A 10 10.86 26.50 -19.87
CA GLU A 10 12.07 26.29 -19.08
C GLU A 10 12.31 27.38 -18.02
N ARG A 11 11.85 28.61 -18.29
CA ARG A 11 11.99 29.76 -17.37
C ARG A 11 10.96 29.74 -16.26
N GLU A 12 9.72 29.31 -16.55
CA GLU A 12 8.69 29.08 -15.53
C GLU A 12 9.08 27.90 -14.62
N LEU A 13 9.71 26.85 -15.16
CA LEU A 13 10.20 25.70 -14.39
C LEU A 13 11.44 25.98 -13.51
N GLN A 14 12.13 27.12 -13.71
CA GLN A 14 13.27 27.53 -12.88
C GLN A 14 12.87 28.42 -11.69
N HIS A 15 11.59 28.81 -11.57
CA HIS A 15 11.12 29.75 -10.54
C HIS A 15 10.30 29.11 -9.42
N ASP A 16 10.13 27.79 -9.41
CA ASP A 16 9.28 27.08 -8.46
C ASP A 16 10.11 26.26 -7.46
N GLU A 17 11.08 26.90 -6.79
CA GLU A 17 11.59 26.40 -5.51
C GLU A 17 10.54 26.72 -4.44
N GLY A 18 9.45 25.95 -4.46
CA GLY A 18 8.36 26.04 -3.49
C GLY A 18 8.84 25.81 -2.06
N GLU A 19 8.30 26.61 -1.14
CA GLU A 19 8.52 26.51 0.29
C GLU A 19 8.24 25.08 0.79
N PRO A 20 9.11 24.48 1.61
CA PRO A 20 8.89 23.12 2.11
C PRO A 20 7.56 23.08 2.90
N LEU A 21 6.67 22.19 2.48
CA LEU A 21 5.38 21.97 3.13
C LEU A 21 5.59 21.59 4.61
N ASP A 22 4.73 22.12 5.49
CA ASP A 22 4.76 21.83 6.93
C ASP A 22 4.51 20.33 7.20
N HIS A 23 5.24 19.77 8.16
CA HIS A 23 5.26 18.35 8.50
C HIS A 23 3.85 17.80 8.82
N ALA A 24 3.00 18.61 9.46
CA ALA A 24 1.62 18.23 9.77
C ALA A 24 0.72 18.11 8.53
N ALA A 25 0.91 18.97 7.52
CA ALA A 25 0.18 18.88 6.24
C ALA A 25 0.60 17.62 5.47
N LEU A 26 1.87 17.24 5.57
CA LEU A 26 2.44 16.08 4.90
C LEU A 26 1.98 14.74 5.51
N VAL A 27 1.80 14.67 6.83
CA VAL A 27 1.22 13.49 7.50
C VAL A 27 -0.24 13.28 7.07
N ALA A 28 -1.04 14.35 6.99
CA ALA A 28 -2.42 14.27 6.51
C ALA A 28 -2.48 13.84 5.04
N ILE A 29 -1.56 14.33 4.20
CA ILE A 29 -1.42 13.95 2.80
C ILE A 29 -1.03 12.47 2.64
N ARG A 30 -0.12 11.93 3.48
CA ARG A 30 0.24 10.51 3.44
C ARG A 30 -0.91 9.61 3.86
N ALA A 31 -1.65 9.98 4.91
CA ALA A 31 -2.83 9.23 5.33
C ALA A 31 -3.89 9.20 4.21
N ALA A 32 -4.07 10.30 3.47
CA ALA A 32 -4.94 10.34 2.30
C ALA A 32 -4.39 9.51 1.12
N GLY A 33 -3.09 9.60 0.81
CA GLY A 33 -2.46 8.87 -0.30
C GLY A 33 -2.37 7.36 -0.10
N LEU A 34 -2.11 6.90 1.14
CA LEU A 34 -2.06 5.48 1.48
C LEU A 34 -3.45 4.84 1.38
N ARG A 35 -4.51 5.53 1.83
CA ARG A 35 -5.90 5.09 1.64
C ARG A 35 -6.28 4.89 0.16
N ARG A 36 -5.76 5.73 -0.73
CA ARG A 36 -6.02 5.62 -2.18
C ARG A 36 -5.32 4.44 -2.86
N ARG A 37 -4.14 4.03 -2.37
CA ARG A 37 -3.38 2.88 -2.91
C ARG A 37 -4.18 1.56 -2.81
N HIS A 38 -5.08 1.43 -1.83
CA HIS A 38 -5.86 0.21 -1.62
C HIS A 38 -7.15 0.13 -2.45
N LEU A 39 -7.62 1.24 -3.04
CA LEU A 39 -8.94 1.31 -3.69
C LEU A 39 -8.94 1.00 -5.20
N ASN A 40 -7.81 1.06 -5.90
CA ASN A 40 -7.82 1.22 -7.36
C ASN A 40 -7.42 0.02 -8.24
N VAL A 41 -7.23 -1.19 -7.70
CA VAL A 41 -6.84 -2.35 -8.54
C VAL A 41 -7.76 -3.54 -8.31
N ALA A 42 -9.01 -3.39 -8.74
CA ALA A 42 -9.93 -4.49 -9.05
C ALA A 42 -10.34 -4.33 -10.52
N GLY A 43 -9.55 -4.90 -11.43
CA GLY A 43 -9.61 -4.49 -12.83
C GLY A 43 -9.27 -5.54 -13.88
N ILE A 44 -9.33 -6.85 -13.59
CA ILE A 44 -9.37 -7.87 -14.66
C ILE A 44 -10.30 -9.03 -14.23
N ALA A 45 -11.59 -8.89 -14.51
CA ALA A 45 -12.52 -10.02 -14.47
C ALA A 45 -13.33 -10.06 -15.78
N VAL A 46 -12.91 -10.93 -16.70
CA VAL A 46 -13.68 -11.31 -17.87
C VAL A 46 -14.76 -12.29 -17.42
N GLY A 47 -16.04 -11.95 -17.61
CA GLY A 47 -17.09 -12.97 -17.81
C GLY A 47 -18.40 -12.82 -17.02
N VAL A 48 -19.35 -12.06 -17.58
CA VAL A 48 -20.76 -12.44 -17.83
C VAL A 48 -21.50 -13.23 -16.73
N LEU A 49 -22.42 -12.59 -15.98
CA LEU A 49 -23.88 -12.82 -16.12
C LEU A 49 -24.71 -11.88 -15.23
N ALA A 50 -25.91 -11.57 -15.74
CA ALA A 50 -26.83 -10.56 -15.28
C ALA A 50 -27.82 -11.01 -14.20
N ALA A 51 -28.34 -10.01 -13.47
CA ALA A 51 -29.75 -9.78 -13.09
C ALA A 51 -30.18 -9.94 -11.61
N THR A 52 -30.47 -8.76 -11.03
CA THR A 52 -31.67 -8.34 -10.23
C THR A 52 -31.91 -8.84 -8.80
N VAL A 53 -32.03 -7.89 -7.84
CA VAL A 53 -33.23 -7.47 -7.04
C VAL A 53 -32.71 -6.51 -5.92
N ALA A 54 -32.89 -5.18 -6.02
CA ALA A 54 -33.99 -4.32 -5.53
C ALA A 54 -34.13 -4.10 -4.00
N THR A 55 -33.88 -2.84 -3.60
CA THR A 55 -34.50 -2.01 -2.52
C THR A 55 -34.35 -2.38 -1.03
N GLY A 56 -33.86 -1.42 -0.24
CA GLY A 56 -34.06 -1.39 1.21
C GLY A 56 -33.32 -0.26 1.96
N LEU A 57 -33.76 0.99 1.80
CA LEU A 57 -33.38 2.13 2.65
C LEU A 57 -34.08 2.02 4.03
N VAL A 58 -33.32 2.08 5.13
CA VAL A 58 -33.79 2.63 6.42
C VAL A 58 -32.62 3.29 7.17
N LEU A 59 -32.68 4.62 7.28
CA LEU A 59 -31.96 5.41 8.28
C LEU A 59 -32.61 5.21 9.66
N SER A 60 -31.81 5.12 10.72
CA SER A 60 -31.88 6.04 11.88
C SER A 60 -30.76 5.81 12.89
N ALA A 61 -30.18 6.93 13.32
CA ALA A 61 -29.04 7.07 14.19
C ALA A 61 -29.38 7.04 15.70
N VAL A 62 -28.33 6.89 16.52
CA VAL A 62 -27.86 7.80 17.59
C VAL A 62 -27.43 7.00 18.84
N LEU A 63 -26.12 7.05 19.15
CA LEU A 63 -25.56 7.52 20.43
C LEU A 63 -24.01 7.52 20.44
N GLY A 64 -23.40 8.70 20.23
CA GLY A 64 -22.28 9.23 21.04
C GLY A 64 -20.81 8.94 20.66
N GLY A 65 -20.14 9.89 19.97
CA GLY A 65 -18.67 10.08 20.07
C GLY A 65 -17.96 10.70 18.86
N GLY A 66 -17.87 12.05 18.77
CA GLY A 66 -16.88 12.81 17.94
C GLY A 66 -17.10 12.84 16.41
N PRO A 67 -16.72 13.92 15.69
CA PRO A 67 -16.98 14.03 14.25
C PRO A 67 -15.93 13.23 13.48
N GLY A 68 -16.14 11.92 13.39
CA GLY A 68 -15.56 11.13 12.31
C GLY A 68 -16.11 11.70 11.00
N ARG A 69 -15.25 12.36 10.22
CA ARG A 69 -15.58 12.67 8.83
C ARG A 69 -15.78 11.32 8.14
N ALA A 70 -17.03 11.01 7.81
CA ALA A 70 -17.35 9.99 6.82
C ALA A 70 -16.48 10.30 5.60
N SER A 71 -15.50 9.42 5.35
CA SER A 71 -14.64 9.53 4.18
C SER A 71 -15.47 8.97 3.03
N ASP A 72 -15.98 9.86 2.18
CA ASP A 72 -16.66 9.44 0.94
C ASP A 72 -15.66 8.59 0.11
N PRO A 73 -16.01 7.36 -0.30
CA PRO A 73 -15.14 6.55 -1.14
C PRO A 73 -14.98 7.23 -2.51
N GLN A 74 -13.73 7.49 -2.87
CA GLN A 74 -13.35 8.06 -4.16
C GLN A 74 -13.52 6.97 -5.25
N PRO A 75 -14.09 7.30 -6.43
CA PRO A 75 -14.30 6.32 -7.48
C PRO A 75 -12.98 5.73 -7.97
N ALA A 76 -13.01 4.43 -8.27
CA ALA A 76 -11.87 3.71 -8.81
C ALA A 76 -11.28 4.44 -10.03
N GLY A 77 -9.97 4.70 -10.03
CA GLY A 77 -9.27 5.24 -11.19
C GLY A 77 -9.48 4.36 -12.43
N PRO A 78 -9.44 4.93 -13.66
CA PRO A 78 -9.65 4.14 -14.87
C PRO A 78 -8.62 3.00 -14.96
N PRO A 79 -9.01 1.80 -15.43
CA PRO A 79 -8.09 0.67 -15.50
C PRO A 79 -6.92 1.01 -16.42
N HIS A 80 -5.71 0.84 -15.90
CA HIS A 80 -4.49 0.97 -16.69
C HIS A 80 -4.25 -0.34 -17.47
N ASP A 81 -4.35 -0.27 -18.79
CA ASP A 81 -4.13 -1.41 -19.70
C ASP A 81 -2.79 -1.31 -20.45
N ARG A 82 -2.01 -0.25 -20.20
CA ARG A 82 -0.72 0.01 -20.84
C ARG A 82 0.15 0.94 -19.99
N LEU A 83 1.45 0.92 -20.28
CA LEU A 83 2.42 1.87 -19.72
C LEU A 83 2.03 3.32 -20.05
N SER A 84 2.22 4.21 -19.07
CA SER A 84 2.18 5.65 -19.32
C SER A 84 3.41 6.07 -20.14
N PRO A 85 3.36 7.19 -20.89
CA PRO A 85 4.54 7.69 -21.62
C PRO A 85 5.75 7.94 -20.72
N LEU A 86 5.51 8.29 -19.44
CA LEU A 86 6.57 8.44 -18.46
C LEU A 86 7.16 7.08 -18.07
N ALA A 87 6.33 6.05 -17.86
CA ALA A 87 6.78 4.69 -17.56
C ALA A 87 7.53 4.06 -18.75
N GLU A 88 7.06 4.26 -19.99
CA GLU A 88 7.76 3.84 -21.22
C GLU A 88 9.17 4.45 -21.30
N ARG A 89 9.27 5.76 -21.03
CA ARG A 89 10.57 6.45 -21.00
C ARG A 89 11.45 5.94 -19.86
N THR A 90 10.89 5.69 -18.68
CA THR A 90 11.61 5.10 -17.55
C THR A 90 12.21 3.76 -17.92
N LEU A 91 11.43 2.87 -18.52
CA LEU A 91 11.89 1.57 -18.99
C LEU A 91 13.00 1.68 -20.05
N ALA A 92 12.91 2.66 -20.94
CA ALA A 92 13.89 2.84 -22.02
C ALA A 92 15.20 3.50 -21.57
N VAL A 93 15.18 4.33 -20.51
CA VAL A 93 16.30 5.23 -20.17
C VAL A 93 16.97 4.89 -18.84
N ILE A 94 16.23 4.38 -17.85
CA ILE A 94 16.79 4.09 -16.52
C ILE A 94 17.43 2.69 -16.54
N PRO A 95 18.75 2.58 -16.32
CA PRO A 95 19.41 1.28 -16.25
C PRO A 95 18.79 0.41 -15.15
N GLY A 96 18.50 -0.86 -15.48
CA GLY A 96 17.90 -1.79 -14.53
C GLY A 96 16.39 -1.66 -14.33
N ALA A 97 15.72 -0.73 -15.02
CA ALA A 97 14.26 -0.68 -15.03
C ALA A 97 13.67 -1.96 -15.64
N GLN A 98 12.63 -2.49 -15.01
CA GLN A 98 11.95 -3.72 -15.43
C GLN A 98 10.45 -3.50 -15.50
N GLN A 99 9.83 -3.92 -16.60
CA GLN A 99 8.38 -3.98 -16.67
C GLN A 99 7.89 -5.21 -15.91
N VAL A 100 7.03 -5.02 -14.92
CA VAL A 100 6.52 -6.08 -14.03
C VAL A 100 5.03 -6.35 -14.24
N SER A 101 4.32 -5.47 -14.95
CA SER A 101 2.95 -5.68 -15.43
C SER A 101 2.71 -4.88 -16.71
N ASP A 102 1.52 -5.00 -17.32
CA ASP A 102 1.18 -4.28 -18.55
C ASP A 102 1.28 -2.76 -18.43
N TRP A 103 1.21 -2.24 -17.20
CA TRP A 103 1.23 -0.80 -16.92
C TRP A 103 2.27 -0.38 -15.86
N GLN A 104 3.04 -1.31 -15.28
CA GLN A 104 3.98 -0.99 -14.20
C GLN A 104 5.43 -1.31 -14.55
N VAL A 105 6.30 -0.40 -14.13
CA VAL A 105 7.76 -0.52 -14.17
C VAL A 105 8.31 -0.38 -12.77
N VAL A 106 9.18 -1.31 -12.38
CA VAL A 106 10.00 -1.23 -11.18
C VAL A 106 11.39 -0.70 -11.55
N ILE A 107 11.91 0.21 -10.75
CA ILE A 107 13.29 0.70 -10.82
C ILE A 107 13.98 0.52 -9.47
N THR A 108 15.28 0.27 -9.52
CA THR A 108 16.13 0.33 -8.33
C THR A 108 16.54 1.78 -8.08
N PRO A 109 16.47 2.30 -6.84
CA PRO A 109 16.97 3.62 -6.53
C PRO A 109 18.49 3.67 -6.79
N PRO A 110 19.02 4.78 -7.35
CA PRO A 110 20.46 5.01 -7.37
C PRO A 110 21.08 4.96 -5.96
N ASP A 111 22.35 4.59 -5.85
CA ASP A 111 23.05 4.41 -4.57
C ASP A 111 23.02 5.67 -3.67
N ASP A 112 22.91 6.86 -4.27
CA ASP A 112 22.86 8.15 -3.57
C ASP A 112 21.43 8.72 -3.40
N ALA A 113 20.41 7.96 -3.80
CA ALA A 113 19.02 8.37 -3.67
C ALA A 113 18.59 8.29 -2.20
N VAL A 114 18.35 9.46 -1.60
CA VAL A 114 17.87 9.56 -0.21
C VAL A 114 16.35 9.64 -0.20
N ARG A 115 15.72 8.77 0.59
CA ARG A 115 14.28 8.82 0.86
C ARG A 115 14.02 9.85 1.97
N ASP A 116 13.36 10.96 1.64
CA ASP A 116 13.17 12.10 2.55
C ASP A 116 12.03 11.91 3.56
N TRP A 117 11.24 10.86 3.34
CA TRP A 117 9.90 10.74 3.88
C TRP A 117 9.70 9.38 4.56
N VAL A 118 10.72 8.91 5.28
CA VAL A 118 10.65 7.70 6.09
C VAL A 118 10.77 8.10 7.54
N ASP A 119 9.72 7.86 8.31
CA ASP A 119 9.73 8.17 9.74
C ASP A 119 10.54 7.06 10.44
N GLU A 120 11.51 7.45 11.27
CA GLU A 120 12.26 6.48 12.07
C GLU A 120 11.32 5.80 13.07
N ALA A 121 11.30 4.47 13.05
CA ALA A 121 10.43 3.68 13.90
C ALA A 121 11.12 3.29 15.21
N GLU A 122 10.46 3.56 16.34
CA GLU A 122 10.82 2.93 17.61
C GLU A 122 10.26 1.50 17.63
N VAL A 123 11.13 0.53 17.32
CA VAL A 123 10.73 -0.87 17.20
C VAL A 123 10.91 -1.62 18.52
N VAL A 124 9.86 -2.32 18.92
CA VAL A 124 9.86 -3.26 20.04
C VAL A 124 10.26 -4.65 19.53
N GLY A 125 11.36 -5.18 20.07
CA GLY A 125 11.86 -6.50 19.67
C GLY A 125 12.58 -6.49 18.32
N ALA A 126 12.63 -7.64 17.67
CA ALA A 126 13.28 -7.81 16.37
C ALA A 126 12.22 -7.94 15.26
N PRO A 127 12.23 -7.06 14.24
CA PRO A 127 11.41 -7.26 13.06
C PRO A 127 11.74 -8.57 12.36
N VAL A 128 10.73 -9.16 11.74
CA VAL A 128 10.87 -10.37 10.93
C VAL A 128 10.87 -10.00 9.45
N ASP A 129 11.72 -10.67 8.69
CA ASP A 129 11.72 -10.55 7.23
C ASP A 129 10.45 -11.21 6.67
N THR A 130 9.72 -10.48 5.83
CA THR A 130 8.50 -11.00 5.20
C THR A 130 8.78 -11.86 3.97
N GLY A 131 9.99 -11.80 3.43
CA GLY A 131 10.37 -12.40 2.14
C GLY A 131 9.88 -11.60 0.93
N ALA A 132 9.25 -10.45 1.14
CA ALA A 132 8.76 -9.54 0.09
C ALA A 132 9.56 -8.23 0.06
N HIS A 133 9.29 -7.39 -0.94
CA HIS A 133 9.86 -6.05 -1.04
C HIS A 133 8.80 -4.97 -0.81
N TYR A 134 9.24 -3.79 -0.37
CA TYR A 134 8.39 -2.60 -0.31
C TYR A 134 8.67 -1.69 -1.51
N TYR A 135 7.61 -1.14 -2.10
CA TYR A 135 7.69 -0.27 -3.27
C TYR A 135 7.16 1.12 -2.97
N ALA A 136 8.00 2.14 -3.17
CA ALA A 136 7.65 3.54 -2.99
C ALA A 136 7.50 4.25 -4.35
N GLY A 137 6.86 5.42 -4.36
CA GLY A 137 6.87 6.30 -5.52
C GLY A 137 8.16 7.12 -5.63
N VAL A 138 8.45 7.62 -6.83
CA VAL A 138 9.66 8.41 -7.11
C VAL A 138 9.77 9.64 -6.20
N THR A 139 8.66 10.32 -5.92
CA THR A 139 8.62 11.55 -5.10
C THR A 139 8.73 11.29 -3.60
N SER A 140 8.77 10.01 -3.17
CA SER A 140 9.23 9.66 -1.81
C SER A 140 10.72 9.93 -1.61
N PHE A 141 11.48 10.12 -2.69
CA PHE A 141 12.91 10.41 -2.66
C PHE A 141 13.20 11.88 -2.99
N ARG A 142 14.37 12.34 -2.56
CA ARG A 142 14.89 13.66 -2.89
C ARG A 142 14.89 13.88 -4.41
N PRO A 143 14.55 15.09 -4.90
CA PRO A 143 14.56 15.39 -6.33
C PRO A 143 15.90 15.11 -7.04
N ARG A 144 17.02 15.14 -6.30
CA ARG A 144 18.36 14.88 -6.83
C ARG A 144 18.69 13.39 -7.02
N GLY A 145 17.93 12.47 -6.41
CA GLY A 145 18.17 11.03 -6.49
C GLY A 145 17.72 10.40 -7.80
N PHE A 146 16.97 11.12 -8.64
CA PHE A 146 16.49 10.64 -9.93
C PHE A 146 16.70 11.71 -11.01
N PRO A 147 16.71 11.33 -12.30
CA PRO A 147 16.69 12.31 -13.38
C PRO A 147 15.53 13.30 -13.21
N SER A 148 15.80 14.60 -13.38
CA SER A 148 14.84 15.66 -13.08
C SER A 148 13.54 15.58 -13.88
N TRP A 149 13.56 14.94 -15.06
CA TRP A 149 12.36 14.71 -15.86
C TRP A 149 11.45 13.64 -15.25
N LEU A 150 12.02 12.64 -14.56
CA LEU A 150 11.28 11.57 -13.91
C LEU A 150 10.61 12.12 -12.65
N HIS A 151 11.40 12.73 -11.76
CA HIS A 151 10.88 13.28 -10.51
C HIS A 151 9.81 14.36 -10.75
N ARG A 152 10.10 15.35 -11.61
CA ARG A 152 9.10 16.40 -11.95
C ARG A 152 7.89 15.84 -12.71
N GLY A 153 8.09 14.82 -13.55
CA GLY A 153 7.00 14.17 -14.26
C GLY A 153 6.03 13.47 -13.29
N VAL A 154 6.56 12.74 -12.31
CA VAL A 154 5.76 12.10 -11.26
C VAL A 154 5.06 13.15 -10.39
N ALA A 155 5.81 14.15 -9.91
CA ALA A 155 5.25 15.23 -9.09
C ALA A 155 4.12 15.97 -9.82
N HIS A 156 4.25 16.21 -11.12
CA HIS A 156 3.21 16.86 -11.91
C HIS A 156 1.92 16.04 -11.93
N VAL A 157 2.01 14.72 -12.17
CA VAL A 157 0.84 13.83 -12.17
C VAL A 157 0.18 13.80 -10.80
N GLU A 158 0.97 13.67 -9.73
CA GLU A 158 0.46 13.73 -8.35
C GLU A 158 -0.31 15.02 -8.11
N GLN A 159 0.27 16.17 -8.45
CA GLN A 159 -0.28 17.50 -8.21
C GLN A 159 -1.46 17.90 -9.11
N THR A 160 -1.69 17.20 -10.22
CA THR A 160 -2.69 17.62 -11.20
C THR A 160 -3.75 16.56 -11.50
N GLU A 161 -3.36 15.31 -11.62
CA GLU A 161 -4.27 14.21 -11.95
C GLU A 161 -4.76 13.49 -10.68
N LEU A 162 -3.90 13.39 -9.67
CA LEU A 162 -4.22 12.76 -8.38
C LEU A 162 -4.49 13.79 -7.28
N ALA A 163 -4.58 15.08 -7.59
CA ALA A 163 -4.95 16.07 -6.59
C ALA A 163 -6.42 15.95 -6.21
N ASP A 164 -6.71 16.09 -4.91
CA ASP A 164 -8.06 16.24 -4.41
C ASP A 164 -8.61 17.64 -4.69
N PRO A 165 -9.95 17.82 -4.63
CA PRO A 165 -10.57 19.13 -4.82
C PRO A 165 -10.09 20.23 -3.86
N ASP A 166 -9.51 19.86 -2.71
CA ASP A 166 -8.94 20.79 -1.73
C ASP A 166 -7.48 21.20 -2.04
N GLY A 167 -6.90 20.65 -3.13
CA GLY A 167 -5.53 20.92 -3.57
C GLY A 167 -4.48 20.04 -2.90
N SER A 168 -4.87 19.12 -2.01
CA SER A 168 -3.95 18.10 -1.49
C SER A 168 -3.67 17.04 -2.55
N TYR A 169 -2.47 16.45 -2.54
CA TYR A 169 -2.08 15.43 -3.52
C TYR A 169 -1.17 14.40 -2.88
N PRO A 170 -1.22 13.13 -3.30
CA PRO A 170 -0.38 12.09 -2.71
C PRO A 170 1.09 12.33 -3.07
N VAL A 171 2.00 12.23 -2.09
CA VAL A 171 3.45 12.21 -2.33
C VAL A 171 3.92 10.76 -2.29
N GLY A 172 4.66 10.34 -3.31
CA GLY A 172 5.18 9.00 -3.44
C GLY A 172 4.15 8.01 -3.95
N SER A 173 3.15 8.44 -4.72
CA SER A 173 2.19 7.53 -5.34
C SER A 173 2.87 6.58 -6.32
N THR A 174 2.37 5.35 -6.35
CA THR A 174 2.74 4.31 -7.32
C THR A 174 1.70 4.16 -8.43
N ASP A 175 0.61 4.93 -8.37
CA ASP A 175 -0.60 4.74 -9.20
C ASP A 175 -0.35 5.04 -10.68
N MET A 176 0.69 5.79 -11.01
CA MET A 176 1.07 6.08 -12.39
C MET A 176 1.98 5.03 -13.04
N GLY A 177 2.22 3.91 -12.35
CA GLY A 177 2.91 2.75 -12.90
C GLY A 177 4.43 2.80 -12.82
N ILE A 178 4.99 3.63 -11.94
CA ILE A 178 6.44 3.68 -11.70
C ILE A 178 6.69 3.44 -10.22
N LEU A 179 7.36 2.34 -9.92
CA LEU A 179 7.64 1.88 -8.57
C LEU A 179 9.13 1.87 -8.32
N VAL A 180 9.55 2.38 -7.17
CA VAL A 180 10.94 2.31 -6.71
C VAL A 180 11.03 1.19 -5.68
N ASP A 181 11.81 0.15 -6.00
CA ASP A 181 12.12 -0.93 -5.06
C ASP A 181 12.91 -0.35 -3.87
N SER A 182 12.25 -0.25 -2.72
CA SER A 182 12.83 0.31 -1.50
C SER A 182 13.48 -0.75 -0.62
N GLY A 183 13.64 -1.97 -1.14
CA GLY A 183 14.27 -3.10 -0.46
C GLY A 183 13.30 -4.00 0.26
N ALA A 184 13.86 -4.93 1.04
CA ALA A 184 13.10 -5.94 1.78
C ALA A 184 12.11 -5.31 2.76
N ALA A 185 10.91 -5.88 2.80
CA ALA A 185 9.85 -5.50 3.72
C ALA A 185 9.91 -6.38 4.99
N TYR A 186 9.71 -5.75 6.13
CA TYR A 186 9.76 -6.38 7.44
C TYR A 186 8.47 -6.15 8.20
N LEU A 187 8.11 -7.08 9.06
CA LEU A 187 6.99 -6.95 9.98
C LEU A 187 7.52 -6.78 11.41
N GLY A 188 7.06 -5.75 12.11
CA GLY A 188 7.49 -5.45 13.47
C GLY A 188 6.38 -4.83 14.32
N CYS A 189 6.72 -4.52 15.58
CA CYS A 189 5.85 -3.77 16.49
C CYS A 189 6.47 -2.41 16.77
N VAL A 190 5.72 -1.33 16.53
CA VAL A 190 6.20 0.05 16.67
C VAL A 190 5.50 0.73 17.83
N GLY A 191 6.28 1.38 18.69
CA GLY A 191 5.82 2.04 19.90
C GLY A 191 6.66 1.65 21.12
N SER A 192 6.01 1.44 22.25
CA SER A 192 6.65 1.11 23.53
C SER A 192 6.45 -0.36 23.90
N GLN A 193 7.28 -0.90 24.80
CA GLN A 193 7.22 -2.30 25.22
C GLN A 193 5.85 -2.78 25.76
N ASP A 194 5.04 -1.85 26.28
CA ASP A 194 3.73 -2.13 26.85
C ASP A 194 2.57 -1.66 25.97
N SER A 195 2.86 -0.91 24.90
CA SER A 195 1.89 -0.40 23.94
C SER A 195 2.60 -0.17 22.62
N CYS A 196 2.52 -1.16 21.74
CA CYS A 196 3.02 -1.10 20.38
C CYS A 196 1.99 -1.67 19.41
N GLY A 197 1.98 -1.15 18.18
CA GLY A 197 1.12 -1.59 17.10
C GLY A 197 1.92 -2.33 16.03
N PRO A 198 1.35 -3.36 15.38
CA PRO A 198 1.98 -4.01 14.23
C PRO A 198 2.16 -3.03 13.08
N ALA A 199 3.30 -3.11 12.39
CA ALA A 199 3.62 -2.23 11.27
C ALA A 199 4.49 -2.93 10.23
N LEU A 200 4.33 -2.52 8.97
CA LEU A 200 5.29 -2.79 7.92
C LEU A 200 6.45 -1.81 8.02
N LEU A 201 7.66 -2.35 7.91
CA LEU A 201 8.91 -1.63 8.08
C LEU A 201 9.83 -1.87 6.88
N THR A 202 10.70 -0.91 6.60
CA THR A 202 11.88 -1.11 5.75
C THR A 202 13.14 -0.82 6.55
N ARG A 203 14.28 -1.28 6.05
CA ARG A 203 15.58 -0.96 6.65
C ARG A 203 16.12 0.32 6.02
N THR A 204 16.59 1.24 6.87
CA THR A 204 17.25 2.49 6.45
C THR A 204 18.69 2.52 6.97
N ASP A 205 19.48 3.50 6.52
CA ASP A 205 20.84 3.72 7.03
C ASP A 205 20.87 4.07 8.52
N HIS A 206 19.77 4.59 9.06
CA HIS A 206 19.64 5.06 10.44
C HIS A 206 18.86 4.09 11.35
N GLY A 207 18.34 2.97 10.80
CA GLY A 207 17.64 1.95 11.56
C GLY A 207 16.45 1.39 10.81
N TRP A 208 15.27 1.52 11.41
CA TRP A 208 14.01 1.03 10.85
C TRP A 208 13.16 2.20 10.39
N GLY A 209 12.68 2.11 9.16
CA GLY A 209 11.71 3.02 8.59
C GLY A 209 10.29 2.51 8.78
N TYR A 210 9.41 3.35 9.31
CA TYR A 210 7.97 3.09 9.36
C TYR A 210 7.36 3.32 7.98
N GLU A 211 6.71 2.29 7.43
CA GLU A 211 5.98 2.42 6.17
C GLU A 211 4.50 2.69 6.41
N TRP A 212 3.86 1.82 7.19
CA TRP A 212 2.46 1.92 7.57
C TRP A 212 2.14 0.94 8.69
N GLY A 213 1.14 1.29 9.49
CA GLY A 213 0.65 0.49 10.61
C GLY A 213 -0.50 -0.38 10.18
N MET A 214 -0.59 -1.57 10.76
CA MET A 214 -1.75 -2.44 10.62
C MET A 214 -2.74 -2.12 11.72
N GLY A 215 -3.98 -1.89 11.31
CA GLY A 215 -5.12 -2.02 12.19
C GLY A 215 -6.19 -0.97 11.95
N THR A 216 -7.42 -1.45 11.85
CA THR A 216 -8.59 -0.64 12.19
C THR A 216 -8.73 -0.53 13.72
N ASP A 217 -9.78 0.14 14.19
CA ASP A 217 -10.11 0.21 15.62
C ASP A 217 -10.25 -1.19 16.27
N ASP A 218 -10.54 -2.24 15.49
CA ASP A 218 -10.78 -3.60 15.99
C ASP A 218 -9.60 -4.56 15.81
N PHE A 219 -8.51 -4.17 15.12
CA PHE A 219 -7.43 -5.11 14.80
C PHE A 219 -6.72 -5.65 16.05
N LEU A 220 -6.65 -6.98 16.16
CA LEU A 220 -6.10 -7.70 17.31
C LEU A 220 -6.85 -7.44 18.63
N THR A 221 -8.01 -6.78 18.58
CA THR A 221 -8.87 -6.60 19.75
C THR A 221 -9.47 -7.95 20.13
N PRO A 222 -9.46 -8.35 21.41
CA PRO A 222 -10.05 -9.61 21.83
C PRO A 222 -11.50 -9.76 21.36
N GLY A 223 -11.78 -10.80 20.57
CA GLY A 223 -13.10 -11.07 20.01
C GLY A 223 -13.37 -10.44 18.64
N SER A 224 -12.40 -9.74 18.05
CA SER A 224 -12.45 -9.32 16.65
C SER A 224 -12.23 -10.52 15.72
N ASP A 225 -12.75 -10.39 14.50
CA ASP A 225 -12.39 -11.26 13.39
C ASP A 225 -10.95 -10.94 12.90
N MET A 226 -10.43 -11.79 12.01
CA MET A 226 -9.16 -11.59 11.31
C MET A 226 -9.27 -10.39 10.38
N GLU A 227 -8.21 -9.58 10.36
CA GLU A 227 -8.02 -8.57 9.31
C GLU A 227 -6.85 -8.97 8.42
N VAL A 228 -7.00 -8.76 7.11
CA VAL A 228 -5.95 -9.01 6.12
C VAL A 228 -5.61 -7.72 5.37
N PHE A 229 -4.31 -7.43 5.31
CA PHE A 229 -3.71 -6.33 4.58
C PHE A 229 -2.89 -6.89 3.42
N LEU A 230 -2.97 -6.23 2.27
CA LEU A 230 -2.23 -6.60 1.07
C LEU A 230 -1.23 -5.51 0.70
N SER A 231 -0.05 -5.91 0.28
CA SER A 231 0.95 -5.03 -0.31
C SER A 231 1.51 -5.66 -1.58
N LYS A 232 1.67 -4.87 -2.64
CA LYS A 232 2.20 -5.38 -3.90
C LYS A 232 3.62 -5.89 -3.72
N ASP A 233 3.89 -7.07 -4.27
CA ASP A 233 5.23 -7.63 -4.34
C ASP A 233 5.61 -7.97 -5.78
N TYR A 234 6.80 -7.53 -6.20
CA TYR A 234 7.35 -7.83 -7.54
C TYR A 234 8.74 -8.45 -7.43
N SER A 235 9.14 -8.93 -6.24
CA SER A 235 10.46 -9.50 -5.96
C SER A 235 10.80 -10.70 -6.86
N THR A 236 9.78 -11.38 -7.39
CA THR A 236 9.91 -12.51 -8.31
C THR A 236 9.98 -12.11 -9.79
N GLY A 237 9.84 -10.82 -10.10
CA GLY A 237 9.77 -10.29 -11.47
C GLY A 237 8.38 -10.39 -12.12
N ALA A 238 7.37 -10.88 -11.39
CA ALA A 238 5.97 -10.94 -11.80
C ALA A 238 5.06 -10.33 -10.72
N PRO A 239 3.81 -9.93 -11.05
CA PRO A 239 2.87 -9.41 -10.07
C PRO A 239 2.56 -10.43 -8.98
N GLY A 240 2.77 -10.03 -7.74
CA GLY A 240 2.41 -10.76 -6.54
C GLY A 240 1.88 -9.84 -5.45
N GLU A 241 1.54 -10.47 -4.33
CA GLU A 241 1.08 -9.79 -3.13
C GLU A 241 1.82 -10.37 -1.92
N LEU A 242 2.30 -9.48 -1.06
CA LEU A 242 2.53 -9.76 0.35
C LEU A 242 1.17 -9.71 1.05
N VAL A 243 0.77 -10.83 1.63
CA VAL A 243 -0.42 -10.96 2.46
C VAL A 243 0.01 -10.88 3.92
N LEU A 244 -0.62 -10.02 4.70
CA LEU A 244 -0.35 -9.81 6.13
C LEU A 244 -1.69 -9.94 6.86
N ALA A 245 -1.75 -10.76 7.90
CA ALA A 245 -2.97 -10.96 8.66
C ALA A 245 -2.69 -11.04 10.16
N GLY A 246 -3.71 -10.79 10.97
CA GLY A 246 -3.60 -10.83 12.41
C GLY A 246 -4.85 -11.36 13.09
N LEU A 247 -4.66 -12.10 14.19
CA LEU A 247 -5.71 -12.57 15.07
C LEU A 247 -5.36 -12.31 16.54
N PRO A 248 -6.34 -11.96 17.40
CA PRO A 248 -6.12 -11.95 18.84
C PRO A 248 -5.82 -13.38 19.34
N GLY A 249 -4.97 -13.50 20.36
CA GLY A 249 -4.55 -14.78 20.91
C GLY A 249 -3.35 -15.41 20.20
N THR A 250 -2.88 -16.55 20.73
CA THR A 250 -1.65 -17.22 20.27
C THR A 250 -1.89 -18.65 19.79
N ASP A 251 -3.13 -18.99 19.48
CA ASP A 251 -3.54 -20.37 19.20
C ASP A 251 -3.30 -20.78 17.75
N VAL A 252 -2.96 -19.83 16.87
CA VAL A 252 -2.65 -20.10 15.46
C VAL A 252 -1.33 -20.84 15.35
N ALA A 253 -1.36 -22.01 14.72
CA ALA A 253 -0.18 -22.84 14.46
C ALA A 253 0.20 -22.90 12.97
N ARG A 254 -0.77 -22.65 12.08
CA ARG A 254 -0.56 -22.66 10.61
C ARG A 254 -1.49 -21.65 9.96
N VAL A 255 -1.02 -21.07 8.85
CA VAL A 255 -1.85 -20.24 7.96
C VAL A 255 -1.67 -20.71 6.51
N ASP A 256 -2.78 -20.79 5.78
CA ASP A 256 -2.82 -21.08 4.36
C ASP A 256 -3.34 -19.83 3.61
N LEU A 257 -2.61 -19.42 2.57
CA LEU A 257 -3.01 -18.37 1.63
C LEU A 257 -3.62 -19.03 0.39
N VAL A 258 -4.90 -18.79 0.15
CA VAL A 258 -5.64 -19.38 -0.97
C VAL A 258 -5.71 -18.36 -2.09
N GLN A 259 -5.24 -18.72 -3.27
CA GLN A 259 -5.29 -17.88 -4.47
C GLN A 259 -6.64 -18.03 -5.21
N ALA A 260 -6.96 -17.09 -6.09
CA ALA A 260 -8.20 -17.10 -6.86
C ALA A 260 -8.36 -18.33 -7.78
N ASP A 261 -7.25 -18.95 -8.20
CA ASP A 261 -7.25 -20.19 -8.99
C ASP A 261 -7.39 -21.48 -8.13
N GLY A 262 -7.48 -21.33 -6.81
CA GLY A 262 -7.57 -22.42 -5.83
C GLY A 262 -6.23 -22.98 -5.37
N THR A 263 -5.10 -22.46 -5.86
CA THR A 263 -3.77 -22.81 -5.37
C THR A 263 -3.63 -22.38 -3.91
N VAL A 264 -2.96 -23.20 -3.10
CA VAL A 264 -2.74 -22.96 -1.68
C VAL A 264 -1.24 -22.81 -1.42
N VAL A 265 -0.86 -21.70 -0.80
CA VAL A 265 0.50 -21.39 -0.39
C VAL A 265 0.55 -21.36 1.14
N ALA A 266 1.48 -22.11 1.74
CA ALA A 266 1.69 -22.05 3.18
C ALA A 266 2.33 -20.70 3.55
N GLY A 267 1.74 -20.00 4.52
CA GLY A 267 2.33 -18.80 5.09
C GLY A 267 3.12 -19.08 6.37
N HIS A 268 3.58 -17.99 6.98
CA HIS A 268 4.30 -17.96 8.24
C HIS A 268 3.38 -17.50 9.36
N VAL A 269 3.65 -17.98 10.58
CA VAL A 269 2.92 -17.60 11.79
C VAL A 269 3.92 -17.22 12.87
N ALA A 270 3.67 -16.10 13.54
CA ALA A 270 4.42 -15.59 14.68
C ALA A 270 3.47 -15.40 15.88
N PRO A 271 3.24 -16.44 16.71
CA PRO A 271 2.35 -16.35 17.86
C PRO A 271 3.03 -15.59 19.01
N GLY A 272 2.51 -14.41 19.35
CA GLY A 272 2.92 -13.61 20.51
C GLY A 272 4.32 -12.99 20.43
N THR A 273 5.02 -13.14 19.30
CA THR A 273 6.44 -12.74 19.16
C THR A 273 6.62 -11.38 18.48
N ILE A 274 5.71 -11.00 17.58
CA ILE A 274 5.70 -9.66 16.98
C ILE A 274 4.85 -8.73 17.87
N VAL A 275 3.58 -9.07 18.05
CA VAL A 275 2.67 -8.38 18.97
C VAL A 275 2.35 -9.31 20.13
N ARG A 276 2.55 -8.84 21.37
CA ARG A 276 2.31 -9.66 22.57
C ARG A 276 0.82 -10.05 22.65
N GLY A 277 0.54 -11.34 22.81
CA GLY A 277 -0.82 -11.85 22.99
C GLY A 277 -1.65 -11.98 21.71
N ALA A 278 -1.05 -11.74 20.54
CA ALA A 278 -1.68 -11.87 19.24
C ALA A 278 -0.83 -12.73 18.29
N SER A 279 -1.46 -13.29 17.26
CA SER A 279 -0.80 -14.06 16.22
C SER A 279 -0.72 -13.23 14.96
N MET A 280 0.50 -12.95 14.53
CA MET A 280 0.75 -12.33 13.22
C MET A 280 1.03 -13.42 12.19
N MET A 281 0.50 -13.23 10.99
CA MET A 281 0.58 -14.18 9.89
C MET A 281 0.99 -13.45 8.61
N TRP A 282 1.84 -14.05 7.79
CA TRP A 282 2.23 -13.44 6.51
C TRP A 282 2.67 -14.46 5.46
N GLY A 283 2.71 -14.04 4.21
CA GLY A 283 3.36 -14.79 3.14
C GLY A 283 3.16 -14.09 1.80
N THR A 284 3.81 -14.61 0.75
CA THR A 284 3.72 -14.05 -0.59
C THR A 284 2.93 -14.95 -1.53
N THR A 285 2.17 -14.35 -2.44
CA THR A 285 1.41 -15.06 -3.47
C THR A 285 1.77 -14.53 -4.86
N VAL A 286 1.91 -15.42 -5.85
CA VAL A 286 2.07 -15.03 -7.26
C VAL A 286 0.68 -15.00 -7.88
N GLY A 287 0.06 -13.83 -7.94
CA GLY A 287 -1.34 -13.65 -8.35
C GLY A 287 -2.28 -13.24 -7.21
N GLU A 288 -3.56 -13.08 -7.53
CA GLU A 288 -4.56 -12.51 -6.63
C GLU A 288 -4.93 -13.49 -5.48
N PRO A 289 -4.76 -13.07 -4.22
CA PRO A 289 -5.21 -13.85 -3.07
C PRO A 289 -6.74 -13.76 -2.97
N ALA A 290 -7.37 -14.88 -2.61
CA ALA A 290 -8.81 -15.03 -2.46
C ALA A 290 -9.25 -15.33 -1.01
N ALA A 291 -8.40 -15.94 -0.20
CA ALA A 291 -8.68 -16.16 1.21
C ALA A 291 -7.40 -16.35 2.04
N VAL A 292 -7.54 -16.13 3.35
CA VAL A 292 -6.55 -16.50 4.37
C VAL A 292 -7.25 -17.42 5.36
N VAL A 293 -6.63 -18.58 5.65
CA VAL A 293 -7.20 -19.57 6.57
C VAL A 293 -6.20 -19.86 7.69
N ALA A 294 -6.60 -19.58 8.92
CA ALA A 294 -5.81 -19.83 10.13
C ALA A 294 -6.26 -21.12 10.79
N TYR A 295 -5.29 -21.92 11.25
CA TYR A 295 -5.52 -23.22 11.88
C TYR A 295 -4.85 -23.31 13.24
N ASP A 296 -5.49 -24.04 14.16
CA ASP A 296 -4.89 -24.45 15.43
C ASP A 296 -3.89 -25.60 15.26
N ALA A 297 -3.23 -26.01 16.36
CA ALA A 297 -2.26 -27.10 16.36
C ALA A 297 -2.85 -28.48 16.01
N ASP A 298 -4.16 -28.67 16.17
CA ASP A 298 -4.88 -29.89 15.80
C ASP A 298 -5.30 -29.88 14.31
N GLY A 299 -5.04 -28.78 13.60
CA GLY A 299 -5.44 -28.58 12.21
C GLY A 299 -6.91 -28.18 12.04
N ARG A 300 -7.60 -27.77 13.12
CA ARG A 300 -8.94 -27.19 13.01
C ARG A 300 -8.83 -25.74 12.53
N VAL A 301 -9.78 -25.32 11.72
CA VAL A 301 -9.90 -23.93 11.28
C VAL A 301 -10.29 -23.08 12.49
N ILE A 302 -9.43 -22.13 12.85
CA ILE A 302 -9.76 -21.05 13.79
C ILE A 302 -10.59 -20.02 13.05
N GLU A 303 -10.11 -19.60 11.88
CA GLU A 303 -10.79 -18.63 11.04
C GLU A 303 -10.53 -18.85 9.55
N HIS A 304 -11.53 -18.54 8.73
CA HIS A 304 -11.45 -18.54 7.27
C HIS A 304 -11.97 -17.20 6.76
N HIS A 305 -11.03 -16.34 6.41
CA HIS A 305 -11.33 -15.01 5.90
C HIS A 305 -11.27 -14.98 4.39
N ARG A 306 -12.38 -14.60 3.75
CA ARG A 306 -12.46 -14.53 2.30
C ARG A 306 -12.27 -13.09 1.85
N LEU A 307 -11.24 -12.87 1.05
CA LEU A 307 -10.94 -11.57 0.46
C LEU A 307 -12.03 -11.29 -0.59
N ARG A 308 -12.77 -10.21 -0.39
CA ARG A 308 -13.78 -9.76 -1.36
C ARG A 308 -13.16 -8.73 -2.30
N ALA A 309 -13.59 -8.75 -3.55
CA ALA A 309 -13.31 -7.66 -4.46
C ALA A 309 -13.91 -6.37 -3.89
N CYS A 310 -13.11 -5.31 -3.88
CA CYS A 310 -13.56 -3.98 -3.48
C CYS A 310 -14.76 -3.54 -4.33
N SER A 311 -15.89 -3.26 -3.68
CA SER A 311 -17.05 -2.65 -4.30
C SER A 311 -17.68 -1.68 -3.31
N ASP A 312 -17.93 -0.44 -3.72
CA ASP A 312 -18.72 0.54 -2.95
C ASP A 312 -20.04 -0.10 -2.46
N PRO A 313 -20.38 -0.07 -1.16
CA PRO A 313 -19.79 0.71 -0.04
C PRO A 313 -18.89 -0.08 0.91
N VAL A 314 -18.31 -1.21 0.49
CA VAL A 314 -17.49 -2.05 1.37
C VAL A 314 -16.13 -1.39 1.59
N ASP A 315 -15.82 -1.08 2.86
CA ASP A 315 -14.51 -0.59 3.27
C ASP A 315 -13.44 -1.63 2.93
N CYS A 316 -12.39 -1.18 2.25
CA CYS A 316 -11.32 -1.99 1.69
C CYS A 316 -10.04 -1.95 2.52
N GLU A 317 -10.02 -1.21 3.64
CA GLU A 317 -8.88 -1.17 4.53
C GLU A 317 -8.60 -2.56 5.14
N VAL A 318 -9.64 -3.39 5.27
CA VAL A 318 -9.60 -4.79 5.75
C VAL A 318 -10.18 -5.70 4.68
N ARG A 319 -9.33 -6.50 4.04
CA ARG A 319 -9.82 -7.54 3.12
C ARG A 319 -10.00 -8.85 3.82
#